data_AF-A0AAJ8AYP0-F1
#
_entry.id   AF-A0AAJ8AYP0-F1
#
_cell.length_a   1.000
_cell.length_b   1.000
_cell.length_c   1.000
_cell.angle_alpha   90.00
_cell.angle_beta   90.00
_cell.angle_gamma   90.00
#
_symmetry.space_group_name_H-M   'P 1'
#
loop_
_entity.id
_entity.type
_entity.pdbx_description
1 polymer ?
#
loop_
_entity_poly.entity_id
_entity_poly.type
_entity_poly.pdbx_seq_one_letter_code
_entity_poly.pdbx_strand_id
1 'polypeptide(L)'
;MQVNNSTNSTEDAEVEDTVAFPNDLYSQASKASAEDKLGFTVQVLEEMAVLFEEDHSAASWEESTVKDFVNIVTQQADGLHSCVSVRVD
;
A
#
# COMPACT_ATOMS: atom_id res chain seq x y z
N MET A 1 -1.12 -44.52 30.13
CA MET A 1 -0.68 -44.16 28.76
C MET A 1 -0.91 -42.68 28.59
N GLN A 2 0.14 -41.90 28.38
CA GLN A 2 0.02 -40.49 28.05
C GLN A 2 1.11 -40.22 27.01
N VAL A 3 0.65 -40.01 25.77
CA VAL A 3 1.50 -39.79 24.62
C VAL A 3 1.85 -38.30 24.61
N ASN A 4 3.09 -38.00 24.96
CA ASN A 4 3.69 -36.69 24.85
C ASN A 4 4.11 -36.46 23.39
N ASN A 5 3.23 -35.83 22.62
CA ASN A 5 3.56 -35.22 21.34
C ASN A 5 4.11 -33.81 21.61
N SER A 6 5.42 -33.65 21.55
CA SER A 6 6.05 -32.33 21.51
C SER A 6 6.63 -32.11 20.12
N THR A 7 5.95 -31.20 19.44
CA THR A 7 6.24 -30.46 18.22
C THR A 7 7.74 -30.26 17.99
N ASN A 8 8.23 -30.72 16.83
CA ASN A 8 9.45 -30.17 16.26
C ASN A 8 9.15 -28.72 15.86
N SER A 9 9.48 -27.78 16.73
CA SER A 9 9.42 -26.34 16.43
C SER A 9 10.66 -26.03 15.61
N THR A 10 10.51 -25.94 14.29
CA THR A 10 11.53 -25.28 13.46
C THR A 10 11.33 -23.78 13.63
N GLU A 11 11.96 -23.24 14.67
CA GLU A 11 12.43 -21.85 14.68
C GLU A 11 13.66 -21.83 13.77
N ASP A 12 13.54 -21.41 12.51
CA ASP A 12 14.60 -20.71 11.77
C ASP A 12 14.18 -20.35 10.34
N ALA A 13 14.45 -19.10 9.98
CA ALA A 13 14.11 -18.36 8.75
C ALA A 13 12.59 -18.12 8.61
N GLU A 14 12.02 -16.91 8.70
CA GLU A 14 12.42 -15.62 8.11
C GLU A 14 11.75 -14.50 8.94
N VAL A 15 12.48 -13.85 9.85
CA VAL A 15 11.98 -12.69 10.62
C VAL A 15 12.95 -11.54 10.40
N GLU A 16 13.06 -11.05 9.17
CA GLU A 16 13.88 -9.85 8.89
C GLU A 16 13.21 -8.77 8.04
N ASP A 17 11.96 -8.92 7.57
CA ASP A 17 11.43 -7.89 6.68
C ASP A 17 9.90 -7.74 6.65
N THR A 18 9.23 -7.78 7.80
CA THR A 18 7.81 -7.38 7.84
C THR A 18 7.72 -5.85 7.91
N VAL A 19 7.58 -5.21 6.75
CA VAL A 19 7.22 -3.78 6.68
C VAL A 19 5.88 -3.58 7.37
N ALA A 20 5.86 -2.76 8.43
CA ALA A 20 4.66 -2.53 9.22
C ALA A 20 3.65 -1.67 8.44
N PHE A 21 2.40 -2.13 8.35
CA PHE A 21 1.32 -1.33 7.78
C PHE A 21 0.94 -0.15 8.71
N PRO A 22 0.79 1.08 8.21
CA PRO A 22 0.59 2.28 9.03
C PRO A 22 -0.88 2.44 9.49
N ASN A 23 -1.39 1.49 10.28
CA ASN A 23 -2.77 1.46 10.77
C ASN A 23 -3.19 2.75 11.51
N ASP A 24 -2.28 3.33 12.29
CA ASP A 24 -2.55 4.56 13.04
C ASP A 24 -2.74 5.76 12.11
N LEU A 25 -2.03 5.80 10.98
CA LEU A 25 -2.15 6.87 10.00
C LEU A 25 -3.50 6.80 9.28
N TYR A 26 -3.93 5.61 8.86
CA TYR A 26 -5.28 5.38 8.33
C TYR A 26 -6.37 5.73 9.36
N SER A 27 -6.16 5.39 10.62
CA SER A 27 -7.08 5.72 11.71
C SER A 27 -7.21 7.24 11.92
N GLN A 28 -6.11 7.98 11.77
CA GLN A 28 -6.11 9.45 11.83
C GLN A 28 -6.82 10.05 10.62
N ALA A 29 -6.45 9.62 9.40
CA ALA A 29 -7.08 10.09 8.16
C ALA A 29 -8.60 9.87 8.15
N SER A 30 -9.07 8.73 8.69
CA SER A 30 -10.51 8.43 8.78
C SER A 30 -11.33 9.46 9.57
N LYS A 31 -10.69 10.22 10.47
CA LYS A 31 -11.30 11.25 11.32
C LYS A 31 -11.02 12.68 10.85
N ALA A 32 -10.21 12.86 9.81
CA ALA A 32 -9.83 14.16 9.27
C ALA A 32 -10.96 14.81 8.43
N SER A 33 -10.71 16.05 7.96
CA SER A 33 -11.63 16.75 7.07
C SER A 33 -11.78 16.02 5.72
N ALA A 34 -12.80 16.36 4.93
CA ALA A 34 -12.97 15.76 3.61
C ALA A 34 -11.78 16.05 2.67
N GLU A 35 -11.21 17.25 2.77
CA GLU A 35 -10.04 17.64 1.98
C GLU A 35 -8.78 16.90 2.42
N ASP A 36 -8.55 16.78 3.73
CA ASP A 36 -7.39 16.03 4.24
C ASP A 36 -7.50 14.53 3.89
N LYS A 37 -8.71 13.97 3.90
CA LYS A 37 -8.97 12.59 3.44
C LYS A 37 -8.65 12.41 1.96
N LEU A 38 -9.02 13.39 1.12
CA LEU A 38 -8.71 13.38 -0.30
C LEU A 38 -7.19 13.49 -0.52
N GLY A 39 -6.52 14.42 0.16
CA GLY A 39 -5.06 14.57 0.10
C GLY A 39 -4.33 13.29 0.54
N PHE A 40 -4.76 12.67 1.65
CA PHE A 40 -4.22 11.39 2.10
C PHE A 40 -4.42 10.27 1.05
N THR A 41 -5.60 10.23 0.42
CA THR A 41 -5.89 9.22 -0.62
C THR A 41 -5.01 9.42 -1.85
N VAL A 42 -4.82 10.68 -2.29
CA VAL A 42 -3.90 11.01 -3.40
C VAL A 42 -2.49 10.53 -3.09
N GLN A 43 -1.97 10.85 -1.90
CA GLN A 43 -0.63 10.41 -1.50
C GLN A 43 -0.49 8.89 -1.51
N VAL A 44 -1.46 8.15 -0.97
CA VAL A 44 -1.43 6.68 -0.98
C VAL A 44 -1.41 6.13 -2.42
N LEU A 45 -2.20 6.71 -3.33
CA LEU A 45 -2.22 6.28 -4.73
C LEU A 45 -0.89 6.58 -5.44
N GLU A 46 -0.28 7.73 -5.18
CA GLU A 46 1.04 8.09 -5.72
C GLU A 46 2.14 7.13 -5.23
N GLU A 47 2.19 6.83 -3.93
CA GLU A 47 3.13 5.86 -3.35
C GLU A 47 2.91 4.45 -3.91
N MET A 48 1.66 4.05 -4.15
CA MET A 48 1.35 2.78 -4.81
C MET A 48 1.83 2.75 -6.26
N ALA A 49 1.69 3.85 -7.02
CA ALA A 49 2.18 3.92 -8.39
C ALA A 49 3.72 3.78 -8.41
N VAL A 50 4.43 4.56 -7.58
CA VAL A 50 5.89 4.51 -7.46
C VAL A 50 6.37 3.09 -7.11
N LEU A 51 5.76 2.45 -6.10
CA LEU A 51 6.14 1.10 -5.68
C LEU A 51 6.02 0.06 -6.81
N PHE A 52 5.01 0.19 -7.67
CA PHE A 52 4.81 -0.73 -8.80
C PHE A 52 5.64 -0.39 -10.04
N GLU A 53 6.23 0.82 -10.11
CA GLU A 53 7.19 1.20 -11.14
C GLU A 53 8.64 0.75 -10.83
N GLU A 54 8.90 0.31 -9.59
CA GLU A 54 10.18 -0.26 -9.18
C GLU A 54 10.49 -1.61 -9.84
N ASP A 55 11.73 -2.10 -9.70
CA ASP A 55 12.14 -3.38 -10.25
C ASP A 55 11.44 -4.54 -9.55
N HIS A 56 10.46 -5.12 -10.24
CA HIS A 56 9.73 -6.31 -9.83
C HIS A 56 10.16 -7.54 -10.66
N SER A 57 11.37 -7.57 -11.22
CA SER A 57 11.88 -8.70 -12.03
C SER A 57 11.93 -10.04 -11.28
N ALA A 58 11.97 -10.00 -9.96
CA ALA A 58 11.87 -11.18 -9.10
C ALA A 58 10.44 -11.72 -8.94
N ALA A 59 9.41 -10.93 -9.28
CA ALA A 59 8.02 -11.34 -9.21
C ALA A 59 7.55 -11.98 -10.53
N SER A 60 6.63 -12.94 -10.45
CA SER A 60 6.05 -13.60 -11.63
C SER A 60 4.84 -12.85 -12.21
N TRP A 61 4.81 -11.52 -12.08
CA TRP A 61 3.66 -10.71 -12.49
C TRP A 61 3.66 -10.48 -14.00
N GLU A 62 2.46 -10.45 -14.58
CA GLU A 62 2.30 -10.12 -16.00
C GLU A 62 2.50 -8.61 -16.19
N GLU A 63 3.48 -8.22 -17.02
CA GLU A 63 3.86 -6.81 -17.22
C GLU A 63 2.71 -5.93 -17.70
N SER A 64 1.84 -6.44 -18.58
CA SER A 64 0.65 -5.71 -19.05
C SER A 64 -0.32 -5.42 -17.91
N THR A 65 -0.56 -6.38 -17.02
CA THR A 65 -1.43 -6.20 -15.86
C THR A 65 -0.84 -5.19 -14.88
N VAL A 66 0.48 -5.22 -14.62
CA VAL A 66 1.16 -4.21 -13.79
C VAL A 66 1.04 -2.82 -14.42
N LYS A 67 1.28 -2.71 -15.72
CA LYS A 67 1.16 -1.44 -16.45
C LYS A 67 -0.27 -0.88 -16.39
N ASP A 68 -1.29 -1.73 -16.57
CA ASP A 68 -2.68 -1.31 -16.48
C ASP A 68 -3.04 -0.87 -15.07
N PHE A 69 -2.54 -1.56 -14.04
CA PHE A 69 -2.69 -1.16 -12.64
C PHE A 69 -2.09 0.24 -12.37
N VAL A 70 -0.82 0.45 -12.74
CA VAL A 70 -0.14 1.75 -12.57
C VAL A 70 -0.90 2.86 -13.32
N ASN A 71 -1.36 2.60 -14.55
CA ASN A 71 -2.14 3.56 -15.32
C ASN A 71 -3.44 3.97 -14.60
N ILE A 72 -4.17 3.00 -14.05
CA ILE A 72 -5.44 3.25 -13.35
C ILE A 72 -5.19 4.03 -12.05
N VAL A 73 -4.20 3.60 -11.25
CA VAL A 73 -3.86 4.25 -9.97
C VAL A 73 -3.41 5.70 -10.20
N THR A 74 -2.57 5.94 -11.21
CA THR A 74 -2.11 7.29 -11.58
C THR A 74 -3.30 8.16 -12.03
N GLN A 75 -4.18 7.65 -12.89
CA GLN A 75 -5.38 8.39 -13.32
C GLN A 75 -6.32 8.72 -12.15
N GLN A 76 -6.43 7.84 -11.16
CA GLN A 76 -7.20 8.10 -9.94
C GLN A 76 -6.56 9.20 -9.09
N ALA A 77 -5.23 9.17 -8.92
CA ALA A 77 -4.49 10.21 -8.20
C ALA A 77 -4.67 11.58 -8.87
N ASP A 78 -4.45 11.67 -10.18
CA ASP A 78 -4.63 12.91 -10.97
C ASP A 78 -6.06 13.47 -10.85
N GLY A 79 -7.05 12.57 -10.97
CA GLY A 79 -8.46 12.94 -10.84
C GLY A 79 -8.79 13.54 -9.47
N LEU A 80 -8.29 12.93 -8.39
CA LEU A 80 -8.51 13.42 -7.02
C LEU A 80 -7.71 14.70 -6.73
N HIS A 81 -6.47 14.80 -7.21
CA HIS A 81 -5.63 16.00 -7.05
C HIS A 81 -6.30 17.25 -7.63
N SER A 82 -7.03 17.10 -8.75
CA SER A 82 -7.81 18.20 -9.35
C SER A 82 -8.87 18.80 -8.42
N CYS A 83 -9.38 18.01 -7.46
CA CYS A 83 -10.38 18.43 -6.48
C CYS A 83 -9.79 19.20 -5.29
N VAL A 84 -8.49 19.07 -5.05
CA VAL A 84 -7.76 19.73 -3.94
C VAL A 84 -7.12 21.05 -4.38
N SER A 85 -6.94 21.26 -5.70
CA SER A 85 -6.24 22.42 -6.27
C SER A 85 -7.03 23.74 -6.29
N VAL A 86 -8.23 23.81 -5.68
CA VAL A 86 -9.06 25.03 -5.61
C VAL A 86 -9.02 25.63 -4.20
N ARG A 87 -7.92 26.32 -3.89
CA ARG A 87 -7.92 27.46 -2.97
C ARG A 87 -7.19 28.63 -3.63
N VAL A 88 -7.95 29.42 -4.37
CA VAL A 88 -7.59 30.80 -4.67
C VAL A 88 -8.42 31.63 -3.70
N ASP A 89 -7.79 32.10 -2.62
CA ASP A 89 -8.35 33.13 -1.75
C ASP A 89 -8.34 34.49 -2.46
#